data_AF-A0A7Y3DQ40-F1
#
_entry.id   AF-A0A7Y3DQ40-F1
#
_cell.length_a   1.000
_cell.length_b   1.000
_cell.length_c   1.000
_cell.angle_alpha   90.00
_cell.angle_beta   90.00
_cell.angle_gamma   90.00
#
_symmetry.space_group_name_H-M   'P 1'
#
loop_
_entity.id
_entity.type
_entity.pdbx_description
1 polymer ?
#
loop_
_entity_poly.entity_id
_entity_poly.type
_entity_poly.pdbx_seq_one_letter_code
_entity_poly.pdbx_strand_id
1 'polypeptide(L)'
;MRVSSWSAEPPDRLYDEKTIFGYINGGAEVYKAYNMRACLSRRYLSTDGPTIVLDIFDMGSPADAFGVFTHDMDGKVIDVGQNARLQPGWLSFWKYRFFVSIYAEDDTEATEKAVRELAEKVAAGIPQQGVRPKILSRLPRDGLLSQSIRYLHHPIVLNYHYYVADENILNITAKTDAALAGYRLENQDALLLLVVYPHSEQAENSRVSFFKHYLPDADRTGAVLLENGKWAALKQKERLLAIVLEAESRKLAERLLKHIQ
;
A
#
# COMPACT_ATOMS: atom_id res chain seq x y z
N MET A 1 -27.11 14.57 -0.70
CA MET A 1 -26.69 14.43 0.72
C MET A 1 -26.05 15.73 1.16
N ARG A 2 -26.30 16.20 2.39
CA ARG A 2 -25.68 17.40 2.97
C ARG A 2 -24.77 16.99 4.13
N VAL A 3 -23.67 17.69 4.30
CA VAL A 3 -22.72 17.54 5.41
C VAL A 3 -22.40 18.93 5.91
N SER A 4 -22.78 19.23 7.15
CA SER A 4 -22.66 20.60 7.70
C SER A 4 -23.23 21.67 6.72
N SER A 5 -22.45 22.68 6.33
CA SER A 5 -22.85 23.71 5.34
C SER A 5 -22.70 23.27 3.88
N TRP A 6 -22.07 22.13 3.60
CA TRP A 6 -21.81 21.67 2.25
C TRP A 6 -22.92 20.79 1.70
N SER A 7 -23.29 21.03 0.44
CA SER A 7 -24.27 20.26 -0.30
C SER A 7 -23.62 19.56 -1.49
N ALA A 8 -23.99 18.30 -1.72
CA ALA A 8 -23.54 17.55 -2.90
C ALA A 8 -23.94 18.29 -4.19
N GLU A 9 -22.98 18.42 -5.11
CA GLU A 9 -23.19 18.93 -6.46
C GLU A 9 -23.52 17.74 -7.38
N PRO A 10 -24.77 17.60 -7.85
CA PRO A 10 -25.12 16.57 -8.83
C PRO A 10 -24.74 17.00 -10.27
N PRO A 11 -24.49 16.05 -11.19
CA PRO A 11 -24.50 14.60 -10.98
C PRO A 11 -23.17 14.08 -10.40
N ASP A 12 -23.21 12.87 -9.85
CA ASP A 12 -21.98 12.14 -9.53
C ASP A 12 -21.19 11.84 -10.81
N ARG A 13 -19.86 11.85 -10.72
CA ARG A 13 -18.97 11.42 -11.79
C ARG A 13 -18.50 10.00 -11.54
N LEU A 14 -18.53 9.18 -12.57
CA LEU A 14 -18.08 7.79 -12.53
C LEU A 14 -16.91 7.61 -13.48
N TYR A 15 -15.87 6.97 -12.98
CA TYR A 15 -14.67 6.64 -13.74
C TYR A 15 -14.42 5.14 -13.65
N ASP A 16 -14.04 4.54 -14.76
CA ASP A 16 -13.56 3.16 -14.85
C ASP A 16 -12.02 3.13 -15.01
N GLU A 17 -11.46 1.94 -15.16
CA GLU A 17 -10.01 1.73 -15.38
C GLU A 17 -9.44 2.49 -16.59
N LYS A 18 -10.29 2.87 -17.56
CA LYS A 18 -9.87 3.53 -18.81
C LYS A 18 -9.96 5.06 -18.70
N THR A 19 -10.98 5.54 -18.00
CA THR A 19 -11.31 6.98 -17.90
C THR A 19 -10.69 7.65 -16.69
N ILE A 20 -10.23 6.89 -15.69
CA ILE A 20 -9.62 7.43 -14.46
C ILE A 20 -8.41 8.33 -14.71
N PHE A 21 -7.63 8.07 -15.75
CA PHE A 21 -6.47 8.89 -16.14
C PHE A 21 -6.85 10.30 -16.60
N GLY A 22 -8.07 10.48 -17.11
CA GLY A 22 -8.60 11.81 -17.44
C GLY A 22 -9.02 12.61 -16.21
N TYR A 23 -9.21 11.93 -15.07
CA TYR A 23 -9.59 12.56 -13.79
C TYR A 23 -8.37 12.81 -12.90
N ILE A 24 -7.53 11.78 -12.68
CA ILE A 24 -6.36 11.84 -11.80
C ILE A 24 -5.11 11.74 -12.65
N ASN A 25 -4.52 12.88 -12.99
CA ASN A 25 -3.30 12.91 -13.78
C ASN A 25 -2.08 12.53 -12.91
N GLY A 26 -1.27 11.56 -13.36
CA GLY A 26 -0.09 11.05 -12.65
C GLY A 26 -0.37 10.07 -11.50
N GLY A 27 -1.43 10.29 -10.71
CA GLY A 27 -1.79 9.42 -9.57
C GLY A 27 -2.64 8.19 -9.91
N ALA A 28 -3.25 8.14 -11.11
CA ALA A 28 -4.15 7.06 -11.51
C ALA A 28 -3.48 5.67 -11.59
N GLU A 29 -2.16 5.64 -11.83
CA GLU A 29 -1.40 4.39 -11.96
C GLU A 29 -1.46 3.53 -10.71
N VAL A 30 -1.51 4.13 -9.53
CA VAL A 30 -1.63 3.42 -8.26
C VAL A 30 -2.93 2.63 -8.21
N TYR A 31 -4.06 3.25 -8.52
CA TYR A 31 -5.36 2.56 -8.49
C TYR A 31 -5.42 1.43 -9.52
N LYS A 32 -4.85 1.62 -10.70
CA LYS A 32 -4.74 0.58 -11.73
C LYS A 32 -3.86 -0.59 -11.27
N ALA A 33 -2.75 -0.31 -10.59
CA ALA A 33 -1.86 -1.33 -10.03
C ALA A 33 -2.55 -2.22 -8.98
N TYR A 34 -3.68 -1.77 -8.43
CA TYR A 34 -4.53 -2.52 -7.50
C TYR A 34 -5.89 -2.89 -8.10
N ASN A 35 -5.98 -3.11 -9.41
CA ASN A 35 -7.17 -3.68 -10.06
C ASN A 35 -8.48 -2.88 -9.84
N MET A 36 -8.39 -1.54 -9.77
CA MET A 36 -9.56 -0.67 -9.61
C MET A 36 -10.64 -0.99 -10.64
N ARG A 37 -11.88 -1.18 -10.17
CA ARG A 37 -13.05 -1.42 -11.03
C ARG A 37 -13.75 -0.13 -11.42
N ALA A 38 -13.95 0.74 -10.44
CA ALA A 38 -14.62 2.02 -10.63
C ALA A 38 -14.24 3.01 -9.53
N CYS A 39 -14.38 4.31 -9.82
CA CYS A 39 -14.34 5.39 -8.87
C CYS A 39 -15.60 6.26 -9.02
N LEU A 40 -16.32 6.46 -7.92
CA LEU A 40 -17.34 7.50 -7.81
C LEU A 40 -16.72 8.75 -7.22
N SER A 41 -16.78 9.85 -7.95
CA SER A 41 -16.36 11.17 -7.50
C SER A 41 -17.57 12.09 -7.32
N ARG A 42 -17.64 12.76 -6.17
CA ARG A 42 -18.70 13.72 -5.84
C ARG A 42 -18.09 14.98 -5.24
N ARG A 43 -18.46 16.13 -5.79
CA ARG A 43 -18.15 17.44 -5.22
C ARG A 43 -19.21 17.86 -4.22
N TYR A 44 -18.78 18.61 -3.22
CA TYR A 44 -19.60 19.23 -2.21
C TYR A 44 -19.25 20.72 -2.17
N LEU A 45 -20.25 21.56 -2.34
CA LEU A 45 -20.11 23.02 -2.41
C LEU A 45 -20.75 23.67 -1.19
N SER A 46 -20.16 24.78 -0.74
CA SER A 46 -20.70 25.68 0.28
C SER A 46 -20.70 27.09 -0.30
N THR A 47 -21.56 27.99 0.21
CA THR A 47 -21.68 29.36 -0.31
C THR A 47 -20.36 30.13 -0.25
N ASP A 48 -19.65 29.99 0.88
CA ASP A 48 -18.39 30.71 1.15
C ASP A 48 -17.25 29.77 1.59
N GLY A 49 -17.44 28.46 1.41
CA GLY A 49 -16.47 27.44 1.85
C GLY A 49 -15.79 26.76 0.67
N PRO A 50 -14.56 26.24 0.86
CA PRO A 50 -13.82 25.53 -0.19
C PRO A 50 -14.56 24.27 -0.64
N THR A 51 -14.27 23.79 -1.85
CA THR A 51 -14.86 22.53 -2.34
C THR A 51 -14.32 21.36 -1.52
N ILE A 52 -15.21 20.41 -1.19
CA ILE A 52 -14.82 19.08 -0.73
C ILE A 52 -15.10 18.08 -1.85
N VAL A 53 -14.13 17.21 -2.15
CA VAL A 53 -14.24 16.15 -3.14
C VAL A 53 -14.18 14.81 -2.43
N LEU A 54 -15.21 13.99 -2.62
CA LEU A 54 -15.28 12.61 -2.17
C LEU A 54 -15.03 11.69 -3.36
N ASP A 55 -14.00 10.86 -3.24
CA ASP A 55 -13.73 9.77 -4.16
C ASP A 55 -13.88 8.43 -3.44
N ILE A 56 -14.74 7.55 -3.97
CA ILE A 56 -14.95 6.18 -3.50
C ILE A 56 -14.50 5.23 -4.60
N PHE A 57 -13.37 4.57 -4.38
CA PHE A 57 -12.79 3.59 -5.29
C PHE A 57 -13.25 2.19 -4.93
N ASP A 58 -13.93 1.49 -5.84
CA ASP A 58 -14.16 0.05 -5.76
C ASP A 58 -12.91 -0.68 -6.28
N MET A 59 -12.12 -1.21 -5.35
CA MET A 59 -10.89 -1.93 -5.68
C MET A 59 -11.13 -3.41 -5.98
N GLY A 60 -12.39 -3.85 -6.03
CA GLY A 60 -12.77 -5.21 -6.38
C GLY A 60 -12.52 -6.26 -5.30
N SER A 61 -11.54 -6.06 -4.41
CA SER A 61 -11.25 -6.91 -3.26
C SER A 61 -10.82 -6.11 -2.02
N PRO A 62 -11.00 -6.65 -0.80
CA PRO A 62 -10.44 -6.03 0.40
C PRO A 62 -8.92 -5.95 0.44
N ALA A 63 -8.24 -6.87 -0.24
CA ALA A 63 -6.78 -6.88 -0.31
C ALA A 63 -6.26 -5.72 -1.15
N ASP A 64 -6.89 -5.45 -2.29
CA ASP A 64 -6.55 -4.32 -3.17
C ASP A 64 -6.89 -2.98 -2.51
N ALA A 65 -8.04 -2.87 -1.83
CA ALA A 65 -8.38 -1.68 -1.03
C ALA A 65 -7.36 -1.42 0.08
N PHE A 66 -6.93 -2.47 0.79
CA PHE A 66 -5.84 -2.37 1.75
C PHE A 66 -4.52 -1.98 1.07
N GLY A 67 -4.23 -2.50 -0.12
CA GLY A 67 -3.04 -2.15 -0.91
C GLY A 67 -2.95 -0.67 -1.21
N VAL A 68 -4.01 -0.09 -1.80
CA VAL A 68 -4.12 1.36 -2.04
C VAL A 68 -3.95 2.14 -0.75
N PHE A 69 -4.65 1.74 0.32
CA PHE A 69 -4.52 2.41 1.61
C PHE A 69 -3.09 2.36 2.16
N THR A 70 -2.39 1.23 2.04
CA THR A 70 -1.00 1.15 2.50
C THR A 70 -0.01 1.88 1.61
N HIS A 71 -0.40 2.30 0.40
CA HIS A 71 0.47 3.07 -0.48
C HIS A 71 0.90 4.38 0.17
N ASP A 72 -0.01 5.05 0.90
CA ASP A 72 0.29 6.23 1.71
C ASP A 72 -0.46 6.14 3.04
N MET A 73 0.31 6.04 4.14
CA MET A 73 -0.23 5.96 5.50
C MET A 73 0.18 7.17 6.35
N ASP A 74 0.61 8.25 5.72
CA ASP A 74 0.95 9.48 6.42
C ASP A 74 -0.28 10.13 7.03
N GLY A 75 -0.05 10.93 8.07
CA GLY A 75 -1.11 11.57 8.83
C GLY A 75 -1.55 10.84 10.09
N LYS A 76 -2.41 11.53 10.84
CA LYS A 76 -2.92 11.10 12.14
C LYS A 76 -3.93 9.97 11.97
N VAL A 77 -3.81 8.92 12.78
CA VAL A 77 -4.82 7.85 12.86
C VAL A 77 -6.10 8.40 13.51
N ILE A 78 -7.24 8.13 12.90
CA ILE A 78 -8.57 8.49 13.43
C ILE A 78 -9.52 7.28 13.37
N ASP A 79 -10.57 7.28 14.19
CA ASP A 79 -11.52 6.18 14.29
C ASP A 79 -12.65 6.30 13.26
N VAL A 80 -12.31 6.10 11.99
CA VAL A 80 -13.26 6.05 10.86
C VAL A 80 -12.90 4.90 9.93
N GLY A 81 -13.90 4.19 9.42
CA GLY A 81 -13.69 3.09 8.48
C GLY A 81 -12.75 2.02 9.05
N GLN A 82 -11.71 1.65 8.30
CA GLN A 82 -10.57 0.89 8.80
C GLN A 82 -9.29 1.69 8.58
N ASN A 83 -8.61 2.00 9.69
CA ASN A 83 -7.29 2.63 9.70
C ASN A 83 -7.24 4.04 9.07
N ALA A 84 -8.32 4.82 9.13
CA ALA A 84 -8.34 6.16 8.56
C ALA A 84 -7.14 7.03 8.95
N ARG A 85 -6.66 7.81 7.98
CA ARG A 85 -5.62 8.82 8.11
C ARG A 85 -6.20 10.19 7.85
N LEU A 86 -5.78 11.15 8.67
CA LEU A 86 -6.04 12.55 8.45
C LEU A 86 -4.74 13.32 8.32
N GLN A 87 -4.63 14.05 7.22
CA GLN A 87 -3.64 15.06 6.92
C GLN A 87 -4.35 16.40 6.69
N PRO A 88 -3.65 17.55 6.73
CA PRO A 88 -4.22 18.84 6.34
C PRO A 88 -4.92 18.75 4.98
N GLY A 89 -6.22 19.02 4.93
CA GLY A 89 -7.02 18.98 3.69
C GLY A 89 -7.28 17.60 3.10
N TRP A 90 -6.85 16.49 3.73
CA TRP A 90 -7.04 15.16 3.17
C TRP A 90 -7.32 14.08 4.22
N LEU A 91 -8.40 13.34 4.04
CA LEU A 91 -8.74 12.17 4.83
C LEU A 91 -8.87 10.95 3.93
N SER A 92 -8.17 9.88 4.24
CA SER A 92 -8.27 8.61 3.53
C SER A 92 -8.56 7.45 4.47
N PHE A 93 -9.30 6.44 4.00
CA PHE A 93 -9.52 5.20 4.71
C PHE A 93 -9.87 4.07 3.74
N TRP A 94 -9.82 2.83 4.21
CA TRP A 94 -10.40 1.70 3.49
C TRP A 94 -11.49 1.05 4.32
N LYS A 95 -12.45 0.39 3.67
CA LYS A 95 -13.43 -0.48 4.34
C LYS A 95 -13.99 -1.48 3.35
N TYR A 96 -14.01 -2.76 3.72
CA TYR A 96 -14.34 -3.85 2.79
C TYR A 96 -13.47 -3.75 1.52
N ARG A 97 -14.06 -3.67 0.33
CA ARG A 97 -13.35 -3.54 -0.95
C ARG A 97 -13.18 -2.10 -1.42
N PHE A 98 -13.54 -1.12 -0.59
CA PHE A 98 -13.49 0.28 -0.97
C PHE A 98 -12.29 0.99 -0.35
N PHE A 99 -11.61 1.78 -1.15
CA PHE A 99 -10.73 2.85 -0.67
C PHE A 99 -11.47 4.18 -0.84
N VAL A 100 -11.43 5.03 0.18
CA VAL A 100 -12.13 6.31 0.20
C VAL A 100 -11.11 7.41 0.43
N SER A 101 -11.17 8.44 -0.41
CA SER A 101 -10.36 9.65 -0.33
C SER A 101 -11.30 10.85 -0.25
N ILE A 102 -11.08 11.72 0.71
CA ILE A 102 -11.84 12.97 0.87
C ILE A 102 -10.84 14.10 0.92
N TYR A 103 -10.84 14.92 -0.12
CA TYR A 103 -9.98 16.07 -0.27
C TYR A 103 -10.78 17.36 -0.06
N ALA A 104 -10.21 18.34 0.64
CA ALA A 104 -10.73 19.69 0.73
C ALA A 104 -9.70 20.65 0.10
N GLU A 105 -10.18 21.62 -0.69
CA GLU A 105 -9.28 22.60 -1.34
C GLU A 105 -8.48 23.41 -0.31
N ASP A 106 -9.07 23.73 0.85
CA ASP A 106 -8.40 24.39 1.97
C ASP A 106 -8.62 23.65 3.31
N ASP A 107 -7.58 23.66 4.14
CA ASP A 107 -7.61 23.11 5.49
C ASP A 107 -8.03 24.18 6.52
N THR A 108 -9.23 24.02 7.07
CA THR A 108 -9.83 24.89 8.09
C THR A 108 -10.55 24.02 9.11
N GLU A 109 -10.81 24.53 10.31
CA GLU A 109 -11.57 23.77 11.33
C GLU A 109 -12.96 23.33 10.81
N ALA A 110 -13.61 24.18 10.00
CA ALA A 110 -14.92 23.88 9.42
C ALA A 110 -14.84 22.78 8.36
N THR A 111 -13.81 22.79 7.51
CA THR A 111 -13.62 21.77 6.47
C THR A 111 -13.18 20.45 7.08
N GLU A 112 -12.27 20.44 8.06
CA GLU A 112 -11.89 19.21 8.77
C GLU A 112 -13.11 18.54 9.39
N LYS A 113 -13.97 19.31 10.07
CA LYS A 113 -15.20 18.78 10.66
C LYS A 113 -16.14 18.18 9.61
N ALA A 114 -16.33 18.87 8.48
CA ALA A 114 -17.16 18.37 7.39
C ALA A 114 -16.57 17.12 6.73
N VAL A 115 -15.25 17.08 6.50
CA VAL A 115 -14.53 15.93 5.96
C VAL A 115 -14.70 14.71 6.87
N ARG A 116 -14.56 14.87 8.18
CA ARG A 116 -14.80 13.79 9.16
C ARG A 116 -16.25 13.30 9.17
N GLU A 117 -17.22 14.21 9.23
CA GLU A 117 -18.65 13.86 9.21
C GLU A 117 -19.01 13.12 7.90
N LEU A 118 -18.44 13.54 6.77
CA LEU A 118 -18.62 12.86 5.49
C LEU A 118 -18.01 11.45 5.50
N ALA A 119 -16.79 11.32 6.04
CA ALA A 119 -16.11 10.04 6.16
C ALA A 119 -16.90 9.04 7.00
N GLU A 120 -17.45 9.47 8.14
CA GLU A 120 -18.29 8.67 9.02
C GLU A 120 -19.57 8.19 8.31
N LYS A 121 -20.25 9.07 7.58
CA LYS A 121 -21.44 8.71 6.79
C LYS A 121 -21.11 7.69 5.70
N VAL A 122 -20.01 7.86 4.98
CA VAL A 122 -19.57 6.92 3.95
C VAL A 122 -19.20 5.57 4.59
N ALA A 123 -18.44 5.59 5.68
CA ALA A 123 -18.07 4.37 6.40
C ALA A 123 -19.31 3.61 6.93
N ALA A 124 -20.32 4.32 7.45
CA ALA A 124 -21.58 3.73 7.89
C ALA A 124 -22.38 3.09 6.74
N GLY A 125 -22.27 3.64 5.52
CA GLY A 125 -22.87 3.09 4.32
C GLY A 125 -22.22 1.80 3.78
N ILE A 126 -21.05 1.42 4.29
CA ILE A 126 -20.36 0.17 3.94
C ILE A 126 -20.53 -0.80 5.12
N PRO A 127 -21.49 -1.74 5.11
CA PRO A 127 -21.80 -2.55 6.28
C PRO A 127 -20.72 -3.60 6.59
N GLN A 128 -20.02 -4.10 5.57
CA GLN A 128 -18.97 -5.10 5.76
C GLN A 128 -17.65 -4.46 6.19
N GLN A 129 -16.87 -5.17 7.00
CA GLN A 129 -15.45 -4.89 7.17
C GLN A 129 -14.63 -5.69 6.16
N GLY A 130 -13.46 -5.17 5.82
CA GLY A 130 -12.45 -5.82 5.00
C GLY A 130 -11.49 -6.65 5.83
N VAL A 131 -11.08 -7.77 5.26
CA VAL A 131 -10.05 -8.64 5.86
C VAL A 131 -8.70 -8.23 5.30
N ARG A 132 -7.70 -8.08 6.19
CA ARG A 132 -6.33 -7.78 5.77
C ARG A 132 -5.71 -8.96 5.01
N PRO A 133 -4.78 -8.72 4.07
CA PRO A 133 -4.10 -9.78 3.34
C PRO A 133 -3.43 -10.81 4.25
N LYS A 134 -3.59 -12.10 3.94
CA LYS A 134 -3.04 -13.20 4.75
C LYS A 134 -1.51 -13.20 4.78
N ILE A 135 -0.84 -12.61 3.78
CA ILE A 135 0.62 -12.50 3.76
C ILE A 135 1.16 -11.70 4.96
N LEU A 136 0.38 -10.75 5.50
CA LEU A 136 0.83 -9.93 6.63
C LEU A 136 1.05 -10.75 7.90
N SER A 137 0.33 -11.86 8.09
CA SER A 137 0.52 -12.72 9.27
C SER A 137 1.82 -13.53 9.20
N ARG A 138 2.51 -13.53 8.05
CA ARG A 138 3.80 -14.19 7.85
C ARG A 138 4.99 -13.26 8.07
N LEU A 139 4.74 -11.96 8.25
CA LEU A 139 5.79 -11.02 8.64
C LEU A 139 6.27 -11.33 10.06
N PRO A 140 7.59 -11.39 10.31
CA PRO A 140 8.13 -11.43 11.66
C PRO A 140 7.56 -10.29 12.52
N ARG A 141 7.11 -10.59 13.74
CA ARG A 141 6.49 -9.57 14.60
C ARG A 141 7.51 -8.71 15.34
N ASP A 142 8.65 -9.31 15.68
CA ASP A 142 9.69 -8.65 16.45
C ASP A 142 10.37 -7.56 15.61
N GLY A 143 10.39 -6.33 16.14
CA GLY A 143 10.94 -5.15 15.47
C GLY A 143 10.16 -4.62 14.27
N LEU A 144 8.99 -5.18 13.94
CA LEU A 144 8.18 -4.73 12.80
C LEU A 144 7.67 -3.30 13.01
N LEU A 145 8.01 -2.40 12.09
CA LEU A 145 7.46 -1.04 12.04
C LEU A 145 6.12 -1.09 11.30
N SER A 146 5.01 -1.31 12.02
CA SER A 146 3.70 -1.58 11.38
C SER A 146 3.21 -0.49 10.40
N GLN A 147 3.64 0.77 10.60
CA GLN A 147 3.31 1.92 9.75
C GLN A 147 4.10 1.97 8.44
N SER A 148 5.13 1.13 8.29
CA SER A 148 5.93 1.01 7.07
C SER A 148 5.44 -0.09 6.13
N ILE A 149 4.44 -0.87 6.53
CA ILE A 149 3.91 -1.96 5.71
C ILE A 149 3.35 -1.39 4.41
N ARG A 150 3.77 -1.93 3.27
CA ARG A 150 3.21 -1.71 1.94
C ARG A 150 2.78 -3.06 1.40
N TYR A 151 1.50 -3.24 1.11
CA TYR A 151 1.01 -4.42 0.40
C TYR A 151 0.87 -4.09 -1.08
N LEU A 152 1.45 -4.91 -1.97
CA LEU A 152 1.56 -4.59 -3.39
C LEU A 152 1.31 -5.79 -4.29
N HIS A 153 0.72 -5.52 -5.47
CA HIS A 153 0.39 -6.49 -6.53
C HIS A 153 1.10 -6.18 -7.85
N HIS A 154 1.88 -5.10 -7.89
CA HIS A 154 2.51 -4.62 -9.12
C HIS A 154 3.92 -4.06 -8.81
N PRO A 155 4.93 -4.33 -9.66
CA PRO A 155 6.29 -3.86 -9.46
C PRO A 155 6.40 -2.33 -9.39
N ILE A 156 5.51 -1.58 -10.06
CA ILE A 156 5.50 -0.11 -10.00
C ILE A 156 5.34 0.42 -8.57
N VAL A 157 4.51 -0.26 -7.76
CA VAL A 157 4.29 0.12 -6.35
C VAL A 157 5.53 -0.19 -5.54
N LEU A 158 6.18 -1.34 -5.80
CA LEU A 158 7.44 -1.66 -5.15
C LEU A 158 8.47 -0.58 -5.45
N ASN A 159 8.69 -0.23 -6.72
CA ASN A 159 9.68 0.76 -7.13
C ASN A 159 9.38 2.18 -6.60
N TYR A 160 8.10 2.51 -6.37
CA TYR A 160 7.73 3.77 -5.72
C TYR A 160 8.26 3.84 -4.27
N HIS A 161 8.15 2.74 -3.51
CA HIS A 161 8.56 2.69 -2.10
C HIS A 161 10.03 2.26 -1.90
N TYR A 162 10.55 1.45 -2.80
CA TYR A 162 11.93 0.98 -2.83
C TYR A 162 12.28 0.53 -4.26
N TYR A 163 13.13 1.29 -4.94
CA TYR A 163 13.57 0.97 -6.29
C TYR A 163 14.39 -0.32 -6.30
N VAL A 164 13.93 -1.33 -7.04
CA VAL A 164 14.64 -2.61 -7.23
C VAL A 164 15.29 -2.67 -8.61
N ALA A 165 14.49 -2.47 -9.66
CA ALA A 165 14.92 -2.48 -11.06
C ALA A 165 13.80 -1.94 -11.95
N ASP A 166 14.13 -1.40 -13.12
CA ASP A 166 13.15 -1.04 -14.14
C ASP A 166 12.35 -2.27 -14.63
N GLU A 167 13.03 -3.40 -14.73
CA GLU A 167 12.45 -4.68 -15.14
C GLU A 167 11.77 -5.40 -13.96
N ASN A 168 10.72 -6.17 -14.24
CA ASN A 168 10.03 -6.98 -13.24
C ASN A 168 10.82 -8.27 -12.89
N ILE A 169 12.01 -8.11 -12.32
CA ILE A 169 12.93 -9.22 -12.01
C ILE A 169 12.38 -10.18 -10.94
N LEU A 170 11.37 -9.75 -10.18
CA LEU A 170 10.66 -10.56 -9.19
C LEU A 170 9.42 -11.27 -9.75
N ASN A 171 9.10 -11.12 -11.04
CA ASN A 171 7.92 -11.70 -11.68
C ASN A 171 6.62 -11.45 -10.89
N ILE A 172 6.46 -10.24 -10.33
CA ILE A 172 5.26 -9.85 -9.60
C ILE A 172 4.12 -9.66 -10.60
N THR A 173 2.98 -10.27 -10.32
CA THR A 173 1.77 -10.17 -11.13
C THR A 173 0.58 -9.84 -10.23
N ALA A 174 -0.58 -9.54 -10.81
CA ALA A 174 -1.84 -9.38 -10.07
C ALA A 174 -2.29 -10.63 -9.27
N LYS A 175 -1.61 -11.77 -9.41
CA LYS A 175 -1.84 -12.99 -8.61
C LYS A 175 -0.77 -13.21 -7.54
N THR A 176 0.18 -12.30 -7.43
CA THR A 176 1.31 -12.38 -6.49
C THR A 176 1.01 -11.46 -5.31
N ASP A 177 0.94 -12.04 -4.11
CA ASP A 177 0.87 -11.24 -2.89
C ASP A 177 2.28 -10.80 -2.51
N ALA A 178 2.52 -9.50 -2.35
CA ALA A 178 3.78 -9.00 -1.82
C ALA A 178 3.56 -8.00 -0.68
N ALA A 179 4.46 -8.01 0.30
CA ALA A 179 4.47 -7.08 1.42
C ALA A 179 5.90 -6.59 1.67
N LEU A 180 6.12 -5.28 1.60
CA LEU A 180 7.35 -4.62 2.04
C LEU A 180 7.11 -4.06 3.44
N ALA A 181 8.06 -4.23 4.35
CA ALA A 181 7.98 -3.63 5.68
C ALA A 181 9.37 -3.31 6.23
N GLY A 182 9.47 -2.20 6.94
CA GLY A 182 10.64 -1.81 7.73
C GLY A 182 10.67 -2.50 9.10
N TYR A 183 11.88 -2.71 9.57
CA TYR A 183 12.20 -3.33 10.85
C TYR A 183 13.22 -2.49 11.58
N ARG A 184 13.07 -2.41 12.90
CA ARG A 184 14.06 -1.85 13.82
C ARG A 184 14.28 -2.81 14.98
N LEU A 185 15.49 -3.38 15.06
CA LEU A 185 15.89 -4.32 16.12
C LEU A 185 17.27 -3.92 16.63
N GLU A 186 17.43 -3.79 17.95
CA GLU A 186 18.72 -3.46 18.57
C GLU A 186 19.36 -2.18 17.94
N ASN A 187 18.53 -1.17 17.65
CA ASN A 187 18.89 0.07 16.94
C ASN A 187 19.41 -0.10 15.50
N GLN A 188 19.23 -1.28 14.92
CA GLN A 188 19.55 -1.56 13.53
C GLN A 188 18.28 -1.59 12.68
N ASP A 189 18.34 -0.92 11.55
CA ASP A 189 17.26 -0.88 10.56
C ASP A 189 17.45 -1.92 9.45
N ALA A 190 16.34 -2.40 8.91
CA ALA A 190 16.28 -3.24 7.71
C ALA A 190 14.92 -3.10 7.03
N LEU A 191 14.86 -3.48 5.75
CA LEU A 191 13.63 -3.71 5.01
C LEU A 191 13.47 -5.21 4.74
N LEU A 192 12.24 -5.71 4.84
CA LEU A 192 11.89 -7.07 4.45
C LEU A 192 10.80 -6.99 3.37
N LEU A 193 11.12 -7.51 2.19
CA LEU A 193 10.16 -7.81 1.14
C LEU A 193 9.79 -9.29 1.21
N LEU A 194 8.52 -9.56 1.46
CA LEU A 194 7.93 -10.89 1.44
C LEU A 194 7.05 -11.05 0.21
N VAL A 195 7.29 -12.08 -0.59
CA VAL A 195 6.54 -12.36 -1.81
C VAL A 195 6.00 -13.79 -1.77
N VAL A 196 4.71 -13.95 -2.04
CA VAL A 196 4.03 -15.24 -2.08
C VAL A 196 3.44 -15.42 -3.48
N TYR A 197 4.00 -16.37 -4.21
CA TYR A 197 3.61 -16.71 -5.57
C TYR A 197 2.46 -17.74 -5.59
N PRO A 198 1.73 -17.84 -6.71
CA PRO A 198 0.77 -18.92 -6.94
C PRO A 198 1.42 -20.31 -6.91
N HIS A 199 2.64 -20.43 -7.46
CA HIS A 199 3.36 -21.70 -7.61
C HIS A 199 4.83 -21.57 -7.21
N SER A 200 5.41 -22.67 -6.72
CA SER A 200 6.82 -22.71 -6.27
C SER A 200 7.82 -22.44 -7.39
N GLU A 201 7.51 -22.85 -8.62
CA GLU A 201 8.35 -22.59 -9.79
C GLU A 201 8.54 -21.09 -10.05
N GLN A 202 7.48 -20.28 -9.85
CA GLN A 202 7.59 -18.82 -9.98
C GLN A 202 8.50 -18.23 -8.89
N ALA A 203 8.39 -18.72 -7.65
CA ALA A 203 9.27 -18.28 -6.57
C ALA A 203 10.74 -18.61 -6.88
N GLU A 204 11.00 -19.78 -7.46
CA GLU A 204 12.34 -20.19 -7.86
C GLU A 204 12.87 -19.34 -9.04
N ASN A 205 12.08 -19.13 -10.07
CA ASN A 205 12.45 -18.27 -11.20
C ASN A 205 12.74 -16.83 -10.76
N SER A 206 11.93 -16.29 -9.85
CA SER A 206 12.15 -14.96 -9.27
C SER A 206 13.40 -14.92 -8.39
N ARG A 207 13.69 -15.98 -7.64
CA ARG A 207 14.93 -16.09 -6.85
C ARG A 207 16.16 -16.08 -7.76
N VAL A 208 16.16 -16.88 -8.83
CA VAL A 208 17.26 -16.95 -9.81
C VAL A 208 17.45 -15.60 -10.51
N SER A 209 16.36 -14.99 -10.96
CA SER A 209 16.38 -13.66 -11.58
C SER A 209 16.93 -12.58 -10.63
N PHE A 210 16.45 -12.55 -9.39
CA PHE A 210 16.91 -11.59 -8.39
C PHE A 210 18.40 -11.77 -8.06
N PHE A 211 18.90 -13.00 -7.92
CA PHE A 211 20.34 -13.23 -7.77
C PHE A 211 21.13 -12.72 -8.98
N LYS A 212 20.69 -13.05 -10.19
CA LYS A 212 21.40 -12.65 -11.41
C LYS A 212 21.46 -11.14 -11.59
N HIS A 213 20.37 -10.44 -11.29
CA HIS A 213 20.21 -9.02 -11.64
C HIS A 213 20.44 -8.05 -10.48
N TYR A 214 20.24 -8.47 -9.24
CA TYR A 214 20.32 -7.60 -8.06
C TYR A 214 21.41 -8.02 -7.06
N LEU A 215 21.69 -9.32 -6.91
CA LEU A 215 22.72 -9.84 -5.99
C LEU A 215 23.73 -10.78 -6.68
N PRO A 216 24.46 -10.33 -7.73
CA PRO A 216 25.32 -11.22 -8.51
C PRO A 216 26.47 -11.83 -7.70
N ASP A 217 26.93 -11.13 -6.65
CA ASP A 217 28.05 -11.54 -5.79
C ASP A 217 27.62 -12.20 -4.48
N ALA A 218 26.36 -12.67 -4.40
CA ALA A 218 25.87 -13.33 -3.19
C ALA A 218 26.64 -14.61 -2.87
N ASP A 219 26.92 -14.82 -1.58
CA ASP A 219 27.56 -16.04 -1.13
C ASP A 219 26.61 -17.24 -1.17
N ARG A 220 27.13 -18.42 -0.81
CA ARG A 220 26.35 -19.69 -0.81
C ARG A 220 25.14 -19.68 0.13
N THR A 221 25.08 -18.75 1.09
CA THR A 221 23.95 -18.59 2.01
C THR A 221 22.91 -17.60 1.48
N GLY A 222 23.18 -16.95 0.34
CA GLY A 222 22.31 -15.98 -0.29
C GLY A 222 22.41 -14.59 0.33
N ALA A 223 23.51 -14.26 1.01
CA ALA A 223 23.76 -12.96 1.62
C ALA A 223 24.92 -12.23 0.92
N VAL A 224 24.86 -10.90 0.87
CA VAL A 224 25.88 -10.03 0.29
C VAL A 224 25.93 -8.69 1.00
N LEU A 225 27.13 -8.12 1.09
CA LEU A 225 27.35 -6.72 1.48
C LEU A 225 27.31 -5.86 0.21
N LEU A 226 26.36 -4.94 0.14
CA LEU A 226 26.20 -4.02 -0.99
C LEU A 226 27.21 -2.87 -0.91
N GLU A 227 27.40 -2.16 -2.02
CA GLU A 227 28.32 -1.02 -2.12
C GLU A 227 28.01 0.12 -1.12
N ASN A 228 26.73 0.26 -0.72
CA ASN A 228 26.29 1.24 0.26
C ASN A 228 26.59 0.84 1.73
N GLY A 229 27.29 -0.29 1.95
CA GLY A 229 27.66 -0.80 3.27
C GLY A 229 26.51 -1.50 4.02
N LYS A 230 25.36 -1.72 3.37
CA LYS A 230 24.23 -2.48 3.92
C LYS A 230 24.22 -3.90 3.42
N TRP A 231 23.57 -4.78 4.18
CA TRP A 231 23.42 -6.19 3.86
C TRP A 231 22.10 -6.46 3.16
N ALA A 232 22.16 -7.28 2.12
CA ALA A 232 21.00 -7.91 1.53
C ALA A 232 21.12 -9.43 1.69
N ALA A 233 19.99 -10.09 1.89
CA ALA A 233 19.94 -11.54 1.93
C ALA A 233 18.57 -12.03 1.46
N LEU A 234 18.51 -13.25 0.93
CA LEU A 234 17.22 -13.84 0.57
C LEU A 234 17.10 -15.29 1.00
N LYS A 235 15.86 -15.74 1.13
CA LYS A 235 15.51 -17.13 1.40
C LYS A 235 14.21 -17.48 0.68
N GLN A 236 14.21 -18.62 0.01
CA GLN A 236 13.03 -19.18 -0.63
C GLN A 236 12.58 -20.44 0.12
N LYS A 237 11.26 -20.61 0.24
CA LYS A 237 10.61 -21.82 0.75
C LYS A 237 9.31 -22.04 0.00
N GLU A 238 9.23 -23.13 -0.76
CA GLU A 238 8.09 -23.44 -1.63
C GLU A 238 7.72 -22.25 -2.53
N ARG A 239 6.52 -21.69 -2.35
CA ARG A 239 5.99 -20.55 -3.11
C ARG A 239 6.31 -19.19 -2.48
N LEU A 240 7.08 -19.15 -1.40
CA LEU A 240 7.42 -17.94 -0.68
C LEU A 240 8.88 -17.56 -0.94
N LEU A 241 9.11 -16.28 -1.24
CA LEU A 241 10.42 -15.66 -1.34
C LEU A 241 10.48 -14.50 -0.33
N ALA A 242 11.45 -14.53 0.57
CA ALA A 242 11.73 -13.45 1.51
C ALA A 242 13.08 -12.82 1.18
N ILE A 243 13.11 -11.51 1.11
CA ILE A 243 14.30 -10.72 0.74
C ILE A 243 14.46 -9.63 1.80
N VAL A 244 15.59 -9.65 2.49
CA VAL A 244 16.02 -8.55 3.36
C VAL A 244 16.91 -7.61 2.55
N LEU A 245 16.63 -6.32 2.69
CA LEU A 245 17.30 -5.21 2.03
C LEU A 245 17.72 -4.19 3.11
N GLU A 246 18.72 -3.36 2.80
CA GLU A 246 19.16 -2.26 3.68
C GLU A 246 19.48 -2.65 5.13
N ALA A 247 19.81 -3.93 5.40
CA ALA A 247 20.08 -4.36 6.77
C ALA A 247 21.44 -3.83 7.25
N GLU A 248 21.50 -3.24 8.44
CA GLU A 248 22.78 -2.71 8.95
C GLU A 248 23.80 -3.81 9.32
N SER A 249 23.36 -5.06 9.44
CA SER A 249 24.26 -6.19 9.68
C SER A 249 23.76 -7.48 9.03
N ARG A 250 24.71 -8.34 8.68
CA ARG A 250 24.43 -9.71 8.23
C ARG A 250 23.57 -10.47 9.23
N LYS A 251 23.88 -10.32 10.52
CA LYS A 251 23.18 -10.98 11.63
C LYS A 251 21.70 -10.58 11.66
N LEU A 252 21.38 -9.30 11.44
CA LEU A 252 19.99 -8.83 11.35
C LEU A 252 19.27 -9.45 10.15
N ALA A 253 19.91 -9.47 8.98
CA ALA A 253 19.34 -10.07 7.78
C ALA A 253 19.02 -11.56 7.98
N GLU A 254 19.97 -12.33 8.50
CA GLU A 254 19.77 -13.75 8.80
C GLU A 254 18.69 -13.98 9.86
N ARG A 255 18.60 -13.11 10.89
CA ARG A 255 17.55 -13.19 11.92
C ARG A 255 16.15 -13.04 11.31
N LEU A 256 15.94 -12.05 10.45
CA LEU A 256 14.64 -11.82 9.81
C LEU A 256 14.23 -13.00 8.91
N LEU A 257 15.18 -13.61 8.21
CA LEU A 257 14.92 -14.78 7.35
C LEU A 257 14.70 -16.10 8.11
N LYS A 258 15.17 -16.22 9.36
CA LYS A 258 14.94 -17.42 10.19
C LYS A 258 13.47 -17.64 10.54
N HIS A 259 12.72 -16.56 10.72
CA HIS A 259 11.30 -16.61 11.08
C HIS A 259 10.38 -16.95 9.90
N ILE A 260 10.93 -16.98 8.68
CA ILE A 260 10.18 -17.32 7.48
C ILE A 260 10.02 -18.85 7.39
N GLN A 261 8.78 -19.28 7.63
CA GLN A 261 8.28 -20.64 7.55
C GLN A 261 7.28 -20.82 6.40
#